data_AF-A0A1Z5SGY0-F1
#
_entry.id   AF-A0A1Z5SGY0-F1
#
_cell.length_a   1.000
_cell.length_b   1.000
_cell.length_c   1.000
_cell.angle_alpha   90.00
_cell.angle_beta   90.00
_cell.angle_gamma   90.00
#
_symmetry.space_group_name_H-M   'P 1'
#
loop_
_entity.id
_entity.type
_entity.pdbx_description
1 polymer ?
#
loop_
_entity_poly.entity_id
_entity_poly.type
_entity_poly.pdbx_seq_one_letter_code
_entity_poly.pdbx_strand_id
1 'polypeptide(L)'
;MIQYAEGTLGVNAYKTFYGGSLFHNLSRHPNRAITKGGYTSTAAGAYQILYRTWLEVQKTLNLPDFSPISQDRAAIELIRRRGALEDVLNGRFAAAIYKCRKEWASFPGAGYGQGERSVFSLTQVYQSAGGVMAA
;
A
#
# COMPACT_ATOMS: atom_id res chain seq x y z
N MET A 1 7.95 -3.29 -3.56
CA MET A 1 7.05 -4.47 -3.46
C MET A 1 5.58 -4.09 -3.30
N ILE A 2 5.15 -3.29 -2.30
CA ILE A 2 3.71 -2.95 -2.14
C ILE A 2 3.11 -2.32 -3.42
N GLN A 3 3.82 -1.40 -4.06
CA GLN A 3 3.37 -0.81 -5.33
C GLN A 3 3.10 -1.86 -6.43
N TYR A 4 3.89 -2.93 -6.48
CA TYR A 4 3.65 -4.03 -7.40
C TYR A 4 2.38 -4.79 -7.03
N ALA A 5 2.21 -5.09 -5.74
CA ALA A 5 1.05 -5.82 -5.24
C ALA A 5 -0.26 -5.09 -5.58
N GLU A 6 -0.27 -3.77 -5.32
CA GLU A 6 -1.37 -2.84 -5.58
C GLU A 6 -1.51 -2.40 -7.05
N GLY A 7 -0.63 -2.87 -7.95
CA GLY A 7 -0.71 -2.56 -9.38
C GLY A 7 -0.38 -1.11 -9.74
N THR A 8 0.39 -0.42 -8.90
CA THR A 8 0.81 0.98 -9.07
C THR A 8 2.28 1.12 -9.48
N LEU A 9 3.07 0.04 -9.48
CA LEU A 9 4.51 0.07 -9.78
C LEU A 9 4.80 0.83 -11.08
N GLY A 10 5.69 1.83 -11.00
CA GLY A 10 6.17 2.61 -12.13
C GLY A 10 6.09 4.12 -11.90
N VAL A 11 6.30 4.89 -12.97
CA VAL A 11 6.41 6.37 -12.92
C VAL A 11 5.16 7.08 -12.39
N ASN A 12 4.01 6.39 -12.42
CA ASN A 12 2.72 6.95 -12.02
C ASN A 12 2.28 6.53 -10.61
N ALA A 13 3.06 5.74 -9.87
CA ALA A 13 2.63 5.10 -8.63
C ALA A 13 1.87 6.04 -7.69
N TYR A 14 2.48 7.18 -7.36
CA TYR A 14 1.95 8.18 -6.43
C TYR A 14 0.71 8.96 -6.91
N LYS A 15 0.31 8.74 -8.16
CA LYS A 15 -0.74 9.48 -8.86
C LYS A 15 -1.87 8.57 -9.36
N THR A 16 -1.88 7.30 -8.96
CA THR A 16 -2.83 6.30 -9.46
C THR A 16 -4.05 6.18 -8.55
N PHE A 17 -5.24 6.36 -9.11
CA PHE A 17 -6.50 5.98 -8.48
C PHE A 17 -6.71 4.46 -8.51
N TYR A 18 -7.56 3.97 -7.61
CA TYR A 18 -8.20 2.67 -7.79
C TYR A 18 -8.76 2.56 -9.21
N GLY A 19 -8.42 1.46 -9.87
CA GLY A 19 -8.81 1.20 -11.25
C GLY A 19 -7.89 1.79 -12.34
N GLY A 20 -6.83 2.51 -11.97
CA GLY A 20 -5.69 2.82 -12.84
C GLY A 20 -5.69 4.20 -13.51
N SER A 21 -6.75 4.99 -13.35
CA SER A 21 -6.74 6.39 -13.82
C SER A 21 -5.82 7.26 -12.95
N LEU A 22 -5.44 8.44 -13.45
CA LEU A 22 -4.48 9.32 -12.77
C LEU A 22 -5.15 10.53 -12.09
N PHE A 23 -4.51 11.03 -11.04
CA PHE A 23 -4.74 12.36 -10.47
C PHE A 23 -3.42 13.15 -10.41
N HIS A 24 -3.53 14.48 -10.43
CA HIS A 24 -2.36 15.36 -10.47
C HIS A 24 -2.20 16.25 -9.24
N ASN A 25 -3.30 16.56 -8.55
CA ASN A 25 -3.24 17.36 -7.34
C ASN A 25 -2.83 16.49 -6.14
N LEU A 26 -1.63 16.74 -5.60
CA LEU A 26 -1.07 16.02 -4.46
C LEU A 26 -1.19 16.79 -3.14
N SER A 27 -1.86 17.96 -3.11
CA SER A 27 -2.04 18.74 -1.87
C SER A 27 -2.92 18.04 -0.83
N ARG A 28 -3.69 17.03 -1.24
CA ARG A 28 -4.55 16.22 -0.37
C ARG A 28 -4.85 14.88 -1.04
N HIS A 29 -5.28 13.90 -0.24
CA HIS A 29 -5.84 12.67 -0.77
C HIS A 29 -7.06 13.00 -1.65
N PRO A 30 -7.19 12.43 -2.86
CA PRO A 30 -8.16 12.90 -3.84
C PRO A 30 -9.63 12.60 -3.49
N ASN A 31 -9.87 11.71 -2.52
CA ASN A 31 -11.19 11.34 -1.98
C ASN A 31 -12.24 11.10 -3.08
N ARG A 32 -11.86 10.39 -4.13
CA ARG A 32 -12.74 10.05 -5.24
C ARG A 32 -13.13 8.59 -5.13
N ALA A 33 -14.41 8.33 -4.95
CA ALA A 33 -14.95 6.98 -5.05
C ALA A 33 -14.98 6.54 -6.52
N ILE A 34 -14.39 5.39 -6.83
CA ILE A 34 -14.37 4.80 -8.17
C ILE A 34 -14.89 3.37 -8.08
N THR A 35 -15.81 3.03 -8.97
CA THR A 35 -16.35 1.68 -9.11
C THR A 35 -15.67 0.95 -10.26
N LYS A 36 -15.05 -0.21 -9.99
CA LYS A 36 -14.44 -1.08 -10.99
C LYS A 36 -14.50 -2.53 -10.51
N GLY A 37 -14.83 -3.45 -11.43
CA GLY A 37 -14.88 -4.88 -11.14
C GLY A 37 -15.89 -5.27 -10.05
N GLY A 38 -16.99 -4.52 -9.92
CA GLY A 38 -18.02 -4.76 -8.90
C GLY A 38 -17.73 -4.14 -7.52
N TYR A 39 -16.58 -3.49 -7.32
CA TYR A 39 -16.22 -2.84 -6.06
C TYR A 39 -16.11 -1.33 -6.21
N THR A 40 -16.52 -0.60 -5.17
CA THR A 40 -16.34 0.84 -5.05
C THR A 40 -15.26 1.13 -4.00
N SER A 41 -14.23 1.88 -4.38
CA SER A 41 -13.10 2.20 -3.50
C SER A 41 -12.68 3.65 -3.65
N THR A 42 -12.13 4.22 -2.56
CA THR A 42 -11.46 5.53 -2.56
C THR A 42 -9.94 5.41 -2.61
N ALA A 43 -9.41 4.19 -2.77
CA ALA A 43 -7.98 3.93 -2.76
C ALA A 43 -7.25 4.78 -3.79
N ALA A 44 -6.13 5.37 -3.39
CA ALA A 44 -5.30 6.20 -4.25
C ALA A 44 -3.82 6.15 -3.87
N GLY A 45 -2.98 6.57 -4.81
CA GLY A 45 -1.55 6.70 -4.63
C GLY A 45 -0.80 5.38 -4.70
N ALA A 46 0.50 5.43 -4.41
CA ALA A 46 1.44 4.34 -4.59
C ALA A 46 1.06 3.10 -3.76
N TYR A 47 0.40 3.33 -2.63
CA TYR A 47 0.04 2.30 -1.66
C TYR A 47 -1.48 2.08 -1.58
N GLN A 48 -2.26 2.63 -2.52
CA GLN A 48 -3.72 2.47 -2.60
C GLN A 48 -4.43 2.70 -1.25
N ILE A 49 -4.03 3.77 -0.55
CA ILE A 49 -4.56 4.10 0.78
C ILE A 49 -6.00 4.58 0.63
N LEU A 50 -6.93 4.03 1.43
CA LEU A 50 -8.32 4.51 1.46
C LEU A 50 -8.41 5.89 2.11
N TYR A 51 -9.37 6.72 1.69
CA TYR A 51 -9.51 8.08 2.23
C TYR A 51 -9.68 8.11 3.76
N ARG A 52 -10.50 7.20 4.32
CA ARG A 52 -10.70 7.11 5.77
C ARG A 52 -9.39 6.80 6.51
N THR A 53 -8.66 5.80 6.03
CA THR A 53 -7.33 5.43 6.57
C THR A 53 -6.35 6.59 6.46
N TRP A 54 -6.36 7.29 5.32
CA TRP A 54 -5.52 8.47 5.12
C TRP A 54 -5.78 9.56 6.16
N LEU A 55 -7.04 9.90 6.45
CA LEU A 55 -7.37 10.91 7.46
C LEU A 55 -6.78 10.57 8.84
N GLU A 56 -6.83 9.31 9.23
CA GLU A 56 -6.27 8.84 10.50
C GLU A 56 -4.75 8.98 10.54
N VAL A 57 -4.05 8.53 9.49
CA VAL A 57 -2.59 8.58 9.42
C VAL A 57 -2.08 10.01 9.23
N GLN A 58 -2.75 10.80 8.41
CA GLN A 58 -2.44 12.21 8.19
C GLN A 58 -2.48 12.97 9.51
N LYS A 59 -3.51 12.76 10.33
CA LYS A 59 -3.61 13.35 11.66
C LYS A 59 -2.51 12.87 12.60
N THR A 60 -2.26 11.55 12.66
CA THR A 60 -1.26 10.97 13.56
C THR A 60 0.17 11.46 13.27
N LEU A 61 0.52 11.61 12.00
CA LEU A 61 1.87 12.00 11.58
C LEU A 61 1.99 13.49 11.22
N ASN A 62 0.90 14.25 11.33
CA ASN A 62 0.81 15.65 10.89
C ASN A 62 1.31 15.84 9.44
N LEU A 63 0.85 15.00 8.51
CA LEU A 63 1.30 15.04 7.11
C LEU A 63 0.68 16.26 6.40
N PRO A 64 1.50 17.09 5.73
CA PRO A 64 1.03 18.35 5.16
C PRO A 64 0.18 18.16 3.90
N ASP A 65 0.34 17.03 3.21
CA ASP A 65 -0.21 16.80 1.88
C ASP A 65 -0.25 15.29 1.55
N PHE A 66 -0.58 14.95 0.30
CA PHE A 66 -0.52 13.60 -0.26
C PHE A 66 0.62 13.45 -1.28
N SER A 67 1.73 14.16 -1.07
CA SER A 67 2.95 14.05 -1.88
C SER A 67 3.60 12.66 -1.73
N PRO A 68 4.57 12.28 -2.60
CA PRO A 68 5.23 10.99 -2.51
C PRO A 68 5.82 10.69 -1.12
N ILE A 69 6.50 11.66 -0.52
CA ILE A 69 7.10 11.52 0.82
C ILE A 69 6.03 11.28 1.88
N SER A 70 4.89 11.98 1.80
CA SER A 70 3.79 11.81 2.73
C SER A 70 3.11 10.44 2.57
N GLN A 71 2.98 9.94 1.33
CA GLN A 71 2.47 8.59 1.06
C GLN A 71 3.41 7.51 1.61
N ASP A 72 4.73 7.65 1.43
CA ASP A 72 5.73 6.71 1.96
C ASP A 72 5.68 6.65 3.48
N ARG A 73 5.66 7.81 4.14
CA ARG A 73 5.52 7.91 5.61
C ARG A 73 4.23 7.28 6.10
N ALA A 74 3.14 7.50 5.38
CA ALA A 74 1.86 6.89 5.72
C ALA A 74 1.91 5.36 5.60
N ALA A 75 2.51 4.82 4.52
CA ALA A 75 2.67 3.38 4.35
C ALA A 75 3.51 2.76 5.48
N ILE A 76 4.61 3.40 5.88
CA ILE A 76 5.45 2.96 7.00
C ILE A 76 4.65 2.95 8.31
N GLU A 77 3.88 3.99 8.58
CA GLU A 77 3.02 4.06 9.77
C GLU A 77 1.94 2.96 9.76
N LEU A 78 1.35 2.65 8.60
CA LEU A 78 0.40 1.55 8.48
C LEU A 78 1.05 0.19 8.75
N ILE A 79 2.26 -0.05 8.23
CA ILE A 79 3.07 -1.25 8.54
C ILE A 79 3.31 -1.32 10.06
N ARG A 80 3.65 -0.20 10.70
CA ARG A 80 3.88 -0.12 12.15
C ARG A 80 2.60 -0.42 12.94
N ARG A 81 1.45 0.15 12.57
CA ARG A 81 0.13 -0.12 13.19
C ARG A 81 -0.28 -1.59 13.10
N ARG A 82 0.13 -2.28 12.04
CA ARG A 82 -0.08 -3.73 11.88
C ARG A 82 0.91 -4.57 12.67
N GLY A 83 1.85 -3.96 13.41
CA GLY A 83 2.88 -4.67 14.18
C GLY A 83 3.91 -5.38 13.31
N ALA A 84 4.06 -4.94 12.06
CA ALA A 84 4.92 -5.58 11.06
C ALA A 84 6.26 -4.86 10.85
N LEU A 85 6.46 -3.67 11.43
CA LEU A 85 7.67 -2.88 11.18
C LEU A 85 8.94 -3.64 11.59
N GLU A 86 8.95 -4.23 12.78
CA GLU A 86 10.07 -5.07 13.24
C GLU A 86 10.30 -6.28 12.33
N ASP A 87 9.24 -6.88 11.78
CA ASP A 87 9.39 -8.00 10.86
C ASP A 87 10.00 -7.55 9.53
N VAL A 88 9.64 -6.37 9.04
CA VAL A 88 10.26 -5.78 7.85
C VAL A 88 11.74 -5.50 8.09
N LEU A 89 12.09 -4.87 9.22
CA LEU A 89 13.47 -4.51 9.54
C LEU A 89 14.39 -5.72 9.72
N ASN A 90 13.84 -6.82 10.26
CA ASN A 90 14.58 -8.06 10.49
C ASN A 90 14.46 -9.07 9.33
N GLY A 91 13.90 -8.68 8.18
CA GLY A 91 13.76 -9.58 7.02
C GLY A 91 12.77 -10.74 7.20
N ARG A 92 11.91 -10.71 8.24
CA ARG A 92 10.84 -11.70 8.50
C ARG A 92 9.64 -11.47 7.57
N PHE A 93 9.89 -11.53 6.27
CA PHE A 93 8.98 -11.10 5.21
C PHE A 93 7.60 -11.76 5.26
N ALA A 94 7.54 -13.09 5.43
CA ALA A 94 6.27 -13.81 5.48
C ALA A 94 5.37 -13.33 6.65
N ALA A 95 5.97 -13.08 7.82
CA ALA A 95 5.27 -12.53 8.98
C ALA A 95 4.78 -11.10 8.70
N ALA A 96 5.63 -10.26 8.09
CA ALA A 96 5.27 -8.90 7.71
C ALA A 96 4.08 -8.86 6.73
N ILE A 97 4.13 -9.66 5.66
CA ILE A 97 3.03 -9.78 4.68
C ILE A 97 1.75 -10.24 5.37
N TYR A 98 1.83 -11.30 6.19
CA TYR A 98 0.66 -11.81 6.88
C TYR A 98 0.03 -10.76 7.80
N LYS A 99 0.82 -10.03 8.59
CA LYS A 99 0.30 -8.97 9.47
C LYS A 99 -0.33 -7.80 8.69
N CYS A 100 0.23 -7.47 7.53
CA CYS A 100 -0.23 -6.38 6.69
C CYS A 100 -1.41 -6.71 5.78
N ARG A 101 -1.85 -7.98 5.68
CA ARG A 101 -2.92 -8.43 4.76
C ARG A 101 -4.29 -7.77 4.96
N LYS A 102 -4.53 -7.15 6.12
CA LYS A 102 -5.77 -6.39 6.39
C LYS A 102 -5.67 -4.91 6.01
N GLU A 103 -4.49 -4.47 5.59
CA GLU A 103 -4.25 -3.14 5.06
C GLU A 103 -4.31 -3.13 3.53
N TRP A 104 -3.65 -4.10 2.90
CA TRP A 104 -3.57 -4.23 1.45
C TRP A 104 -4.31 -5.49 1.00
N ALA A 105 -5.41 -5.28 0.27
CA ALA A 105 -6.27 -6.37 -0.19
C ALA A 105 -5.58 -7.31 -1.19
N SER A 106 -4.51 -6.83 -1.85
CA SER A 106 -3.71 -7.64 -2.78
C SER A 106 -2.80 -8.65 -2.10
N PHE A 107 -2.63 -8.59 -0.77
CA PHE A 107 -1.75 -9.49 -0.05
C PHE A 107 -2.39 -10.87 0.17
N PRO A 108 -1.58 -11.95 0.19
CA PRO A 108 -2.09 -13.30 0.40
C PRO A 108 -2.77 -13.44 1.77
N GLY A 109 -3.94 -14.09 1.79
CA GLY A 109 -4.77 -14.31 2.97
C GLY A 109 -5.56 -13.08 3.44
N ALA A 110 -5.67 -12.04 2.61
CA ALA A 110 -6.44 -10.84 2.93
C ALA A 110 -7.94 -11.15 3.00
N GLY A 111 -8.44 -12.00 2.10
CA GLY A 111 -9.79 -12.54 2.10
C GLY A 111 -10.86 -11.58 1.56
N TYR A 112 -10.46 -10.55 0.80
CA TYR A 112 -11.40 -9.59 0.21
C TYR A 112 -12.07 -10.07 -1.08
N GLY A 113 -11.69 -11.25 -1.59
CA GLY A 113 -12.16 -11.77 -2.88
C GLY A 113 -11.65 -10.98 -4.09
N GLN A 114 -10.75 -10.01 -3.86
CA GLN A 114 -10.06 -9.23 -4.87
C GLN A 114 -8.72 -9.91 -5.11
N GLY A 115 -8.41 -10.28 -6.36
CA GLY A 115 -7.29 -11.17 -6.70
C GLY A 115 -6.00 -10.91 -5.93
N GLU A 116 -5.65 -11.84 -5.05
CA GLU A 116 -4.45 -11.77 -4.21
C GLU A 116 -3.20 -12.15 -5.01
N ARG A 117 -2.06 -11.57 -4.65
CA ARG A 117 -0.75 -11.95 -5.20
C ARG A 117 -0.23 -13.19 -4.48
N SER A 118 0.44 -14.06 -5.22
CA SER A 118 1.18 -15.18 -4.64
C SER A 118 2.32 -14.69 -3.75
N VAL A 119 2.58 -15.37 -2.63
CA VAL A 119 3.77 -15.13 -1.80
C VAL A 119 5.05 -15.17 -2.64
N PHE A 120 5.17 -16.12 -3.57
CA PHE A 120 6.32 -16.27 -4.46
C PHE A 120 6.64 -14.99 -5.25
N SER A 121 5.67 -14.43 -5.96
CA SER A 121 5.89 -13.20 -6.74
C SER A 121 6.20 -11.99 -5.86
N LEU A 122 5.59 -11.87 -4.68
CA LEU A 122 5.93 -10.80 -3.74
C LEU A 122 7.37 -10.93 -3.23
N THR A 123 7.83 -12.14 -2.92
CA THR A 123 9.21 -12.41 -2.51
C THR A 123 10.20 -12.05 -3.61
N GLN A 124 9.94 -12.44 -4.86
CA GLN A 124 10.82 -12.10 -5.98
C GLN A 124 10.97 -10.59 -6.16
N VAL A 125 9.86 -9.84 -6.09
CA VAL A 125 9.89 -8.38 -6.20
C VAL A 125 10.56 -7.73 -4.99
N TYR A 126 10.40 -8.29 -3.79
CA TYR A 126 11.08 -7.81 -2.58
C TYR A 126 12.61 -7.97 -2.69
N GLN A 127 13.08 -9.16 -3.09
CA GLN A 127 14.51 -9.43 -3.25
C GLN A 127 15.13 -8.63 -4.40
N SER A 128 14.43 -8.51 -5.54
CA SER A 128 14.88 -7.68 -6.67
C SER A 128 15.01 -6.20 -6.32
N ALA A 129 14.26 -5.73 -5.31
CA ALA A 129 14.36 -4.38 -4.78
C ALA A 129 15.46 -4.22 -3.71
N GLY A 130 16.30 -5.24 -3.49
CA GLY A 130 17.37 -5.23 -2.48
C GLY A 130 16.93 -5.70 -1.09
N GLY A 131 15.71 -6.21 -0.94
CA GLY A 131 15.22 -6.78 0.32
C GLY A 131 15.97 -8.05 0.70
N VAL A 132 16.40 -8.13 1.96
CA VAL A 132 17.10 -9.31 2.51
C VAL A 132 16.13 -10.08 3.41
N MET A 133 16.08 -11.39 3.21
CA MET A 133 15.28 -12.29 4.05
C MET A 133 16.09 -12.68 5.29
N ALA A 134 15.40 -12.85 6.42
CA ALA A 134 16.03 -13.47 7.59
C ALA A 134 16.61 -14.85 7.20
N ALA A 135 17.78 -15.17 7.77
CA ALA A 135 18.40 -16.48 7.64
C ALA A 135 17.62 -17.56 8.40
#